data_AF-A0A8B8BG47-F1
#
_entry.id   AF-A0A8B8BG47-F1
#
_cell.length_a   1.000
_cell.length_b   1.000
_cell.length_c   1.000
_cell.angle_alpha   90.00
_cell.angle_beta   90.00
_cell.angle_gamma   90.00
#
_symmetry.space_group_name_H-M   'P 1'
#
loop_
_entity.id
_entity.type
_entity.pdbx_description
1 polymer ?
#
loop_
_entity_poly.entity_id
_entity_poly.type
_entity_poly.pdbx_seq_one_letter_code
_entity_poly.pdbx_strand_id
1 'polypeptide(L)'
;MALRNSLELTMIIRYGTTMSVSQFIKMKTVAILTIALFVSIDFVVCEQVLYDRKHHKAIILRPGNGCYEYHMNHQESQESFDDTLRPALEAKMIMALDCSTDIHEVGHHSIDHLSEEIKMACASVPVYGFDQTGCPSSSVMPMTSVAGNP
;
A
#
# COMPACT_ATOMS: atom_id res chain seq x y z
N MET A 1 48.50 28.41 7.32
CA MET A 1 47.35 29.25 6.90
C MET A 1 46.21 28.29 6.61
N ALA A 2 45.36 28.01 7.60
CA ALA A 2 44.32 27.00 7.54
C ALA A 2 42.96 27.68 7.38
N LEU A 3 42.34 27.54 6.21
CA LEU A 3 40.96 27.94 5.94
C LEU A 3 40.04 26.75 6.24
N ARG A 4 39.59 26.63 7.49
CA ARG A 4 38.42 25.83 7.84
C ARG A 4 37.21 26.76 7.82
N ASN A 5 36.44 26.69 6.73
CA ASN A 5 35.13 27.31 6.63
C ASN A 5 34.16 26.59 7.58
N SER A 6 34.07 27.10 8.82
CA SER A 6 33.00 26.76 9.75
C SER A 6 31.82 27.68 9.44
N LEU A 7 30.82 27.16 8.73
CA LEU A 7 29.49 27.75 8.66
C LEU A 7 28.84 27.60 10.05
N GLU A 8 29.22 28.49 10.97
CA GLU A 8 28.47 28.77 12.19
C GLU A 8 27.14 29.41 11.76
N LEU A 9 26.10 28.58 11.67
CA LEU A 9 24.73 29.04 11.50
C LEU A 9 24.29 29.66 12.84
N THR A 10 24.56 30.96 13.00
CA THR A 10 24.14 31.76 14.16
C THR A 10 22.62 31.90 14.17
N MET A 11 21.91 30.87 14.67
CA MET A 11 20.49 30.97 14.99
C MET A 11 20.35 31.69 16.33
N ILE A 12 20.21 33.01 16.27
CA ILE A 12 19.92 33.85 17.44
C ILE A 12 18.48 33.55 17.87
N ILE A 13 18.30 32.60 18.79
CA ILE A 13 17.05 32.43 19.53
C ILE A 13 16.98 33.56 20.56
N ARG A 14 16.37 34.68 20.16
CA ARG A 14 15.90 35.70 21.11
C ARG A 14 14.67 35.17 21.83
N TYR A 15 14.83 34.45 22.93
CA TYR A 15 13.94 34.42 24.11
C TYR A 15 14.70 33.65 25.21
N GLY A 16 14.91 34.28 26.36
CA GLY A 16 15.85 33.84 27.39
C GLY A 16 15.47 32.53 28.08
N THR A 17 15.88 31.40 27.52
CA THR A 17 16.06 30.14 28.24
C THR A 17 17.37 29.50 27.80
N THR A 18 18.28 29.29 28.76
CA THR A 18 19.54 28.59 28.53
C THR A 18 19.26 27.09 28.42
N MET A 19 18.83 26.62 27.24
CA MET A 19 18.74 25.19 26.99
C MET A 19 20.15 24.59 26.96
N SER A 20 20.38 23.55 27.79
CA SER A 20 21.67 22.87 27.80
C SER A 20 21.91 22.16 26.46
N VAL A 21 23.18 22.05 26.04
CA VAL A 21 23.59 21.37 24.80
C VAL A 21 23.01 19.94 24.74
N SER A 22 22.85 19.28 25.89
CA SER A 22 22.20 17.96 26.01
C SER A 22 20.73 17.97 25.57
N GLN A 23 19.95 19.01 25.92
CA GLN A 23 18.56 19.13 25.49
C GLN A 23 18.44 19.45 23.99
N PHE A 24 19.36 20.25 23.45
CA PHE A 24 19.40 20.55 22.02
C PHE A 24 19.74 19.31 21.17
N ILE A 25 20.67 18.47 21.64
CA ILE A 25 20.99 17.18 21.01
C ILE A 25 19.78 16.24 21.07
N LYS A 26 19.10 16.13 22.24
CA LYS A 26 17.90 15.31 22.39
C LYS A 26 16.77 15.73 21.44
N MET A 27 16.52 17.04 21.27
CA MET A 27 15.51 17.54 20.33
C MET A 27 15.84 17.20 18.87
N LYS A 28 17.11 17.33 18.47
CA LYS A 28 17.54 16.93 17.11
C LYS A 28 17.40 15.44 16.87
N THR A 29 17.76 14.61 17.84
CA THR A 29 17.62 13.15 17.71
C THR A 29 16.15 12.75 17.62
N VAL A 30 15.26 13.35 18.41
CA VAL A 30 13.81 13.09 18.34
C VAL A 30 13.25 13.53 16.99
N ALA A 31 13.63 14.70 16.48
CA ALA A 31 13.18 15.18 15.17
C ALA A 31 13.68 14.31 14.01
N ILE A 32 14.92 13.82 14.08
CA ILE A 32 15.46 12.89 13.09
C ILE A 32 14.74 11.54 13.16
N LEU A 33 14.47 11.04 14.37
CA LEU A 33 13.74 9.77 14.55
C LEU A 33 12.31 9.87 14.03
N THR A 34 11.60 10.98 14.28
CA THR A 34 10.24 11.18 13.77
C THR A 34 10.24 11.31 12.26
N ILE A 35 11.15 12.09 11.66
CA ILE A 35 11.25 12.19 10.20
C ILE A 35 11.57 10.82 9.59
N ALA A 36 12.48 10.05 10.18
CA ALA A 36 12.80 8.70 9.71
C ALA A 36 11.60 7.75 9.82
N LEU A 37 10.81 7.84 10.91
CA LEU A 37 9.58 7.08 11.07
C LEU A 37 8.53 7.47 10.02
N PHE A 38 8.32 8.76 9.78
CA PHE A 38 7.40 9.25 8.75
C PHE A 38 7.84 8.81 7.34
N VAL A 39 9.13 8.95 7.01
CA VAL A 39 9.69 8.49 5.71
C VAL A 39 9.56 6.97 5.56
N SER A 40 9.67 6.19 6.64
CA SER A 40 9.43 4.74 6.59
C SER A 40 7.95 4.37 6.45
N ILE A 41 7.03 5.21 6.91
CA ILE A 41 5.58 5.01 6.75
C ILE A 41 5.16 5.36 5.31
N ASP A 42 5.74 6.41 4.71
CA ASP A 42 5.49 6.82 3.32
C ASP A 42 6.08 5.82 2.29
N PHE A 43 7.05 4.98 2.68
CA PHE A 43 7.68 4.00 1.78
C PHE A 43 6.99 2.62 1.75
N VAL A 44 5.95 2.41 2.55
CA VAL A 44 5.08 1.23 2.41
C VAL A 44 4.02 1.57 1.36
N VAL A 45 4.46 1.68 0.11
CA VAL A 45 3.59 1.70 -1.07
C VAL A 45 3.08 0.27 -1.28
N CYS A 46 2.33 -0.24 -0.31
CA CYS A 46 1.70 -1.53 -0.43
C CYS A 46 0.58 -1.39 -1.46
N GLU A 47 0.56 -2.33 -2.39
CA GLU A 47 -0.62 -2.65 -3.17
C GLU A 47 -1.81 -2.80 -2.23
N GLN A 48 -2.92 -2.15 -2.56
CA GLN A 48 -4.14 -2.19 -1.73
C GLN A 48 -5.27 -2.81 -2.54
N VAL A 49 -6.07 -3.67 -1.90
CA VAL A 49 -7.27 -4.24 -2.51
C VAL A 49 -8.49 -3.58 -1.86
N LEU A 50 -9.22 -2.80 -2.65
CA LEU A 50 -10.42 -2.09 -2.23
C LEU A 50 -11.66 -2.84 -2.73
N TYR A 51 -12.53 -3.24 -1.80
CA TYR A 51 -13.69 -4.07 -2.13
C TYR A 51 -14.95 -3.23 -2.34
N ASP A 52 -15.64 -3.47 -3.45
CA ASP A 52 -17.03 -3.08 -3.63
C ASP A 52 -17.96 -4.30 -3.68
N ARG A 53 -18.46 -4.64 -2.50
CA ARG A 53 -19.33 -5.79 -2.26
C ARG A 53 -20.68 -5.67 -2.96
N LYS A 54 -21.14 -4.44 -3.25
CA LYS A 54 -22.45 -4.23 -3.90
C LYS A 54 -22.43 -4.68 -5.35
N HIS A 55 -21.31 -4.48 -6.04
CA HIS A 55 -21.16 -4.76 -7.46
C HIS A 55 -20.31 -6.00 -7.76
N HIS A 56 -19.96 -6.78 -6.72
CA HIS A 56 -19.07 -7.94 -6.83
C HIS A 56 -17.73 -7.59 -7.52
N LYS A 57 -17.16 -6.43 -7.16
CA LYS A 57 -15.89 -5.94 -7.71
C LYS A 57 -14.88 -5.66 -6.62
N ALA A 58 -13.62 -5.84 -6.93
CA ALA A 58 -12.50 -5.38 -6.13
C ALA A 58 -11.54 -4.60 -7.02
N ILE A 59 -10.89 -3.58 -6.47
CA ILE A 59 -9.89 -2.79 -7.17
C ILE A 59 -8.54 -3.05 -6.53
N ILE A 60 -7.59 -3.50 -7.34
CA ILE A 60 -6.19 -3.59 -6.96
C ILE A 60 -5.55 -2.24 -7.28
N LEU A 61 -5.19 -1.47 -6.27
CA LEU A 61 -4.49 -0.20 -6.41
C LEU A 61 -2.98 -0.46 -6.32
N ARG A 62 -2.26 -0.19 -7.42
CA ARG A 62 -0.80 -0.04 -7.43
C ARG A 62 -0.46 1.43 -7.49
N PRO A 63 -0.06 2.06 -6.37
CA PRO A 63 0.13 3.50 -6.34
C PRO A 63 1.17 3.95 -7.37
N GLY A 64 0.83 4.99 -8.14
CA GLY A 64 1.67 5.51 -9.23
C GLY A 64 1.65 4.69 -10.53
N ASN A 65 0.98 3.53 -10.57
CA ASN A 65 0.88 2.70 -11.76
C ASN A 65 -0.56 2.64 -12.31
N GLY A 66 -1.52 2.19 -11.49
CA GLY A 66 -2.88 2.02 -11.95
C GLY A 66 -3.83 1.43 -10.91
N CYS A 67 -5.12 1.55 -11.19
CA CYS A 67 -6.18 0.78 -10.55
C CYS A 67 -6.64 -0.34 -11.49
N TYR A 68 -6.69 -1.57 -10.99
CA TYR A 68 -7.03 -2.74 -11.80
C TYR A 68 -8.34 -3.35 -11.30
N GLU A 69 -9.30 -3.46 -12.21
CA GLU A 69 -10.63 -3.96 -11.93
C GLU A 69 -10.65 -5.50 -11.89
N TYR A 70 -10.97 -6.05 -10.72
CA TYR A 70 -11.16 -7.48 -10.49
C TYR A 70 -12.64 -7.78 -10.27
N HIS A 71 -13.18 -8.74 -11.02
CA HIS A 71 -14.56 -9.19 -10.89
C HIS A 71 -14.61 -10.41 -9.97
N MET A 72 -15.22 -10.26 -8.81
CA MET A 72 -15.36 -11.36 -7.87
C MET A 72 -16.49 -12.29 -8.28
N ASN A 73 -16.27 -13.59 -8.19
CA ASN A 73 -17.36 -14.54 -8.21
C ASN A 73 -18.13 -14.55 -6.86
N HIS A 74 -19.24 -15.30 -6.80
CA HIS A 74 -20.08 -15.33 -5.60
C HIS A 74 -19.33 -15.83 -4.35
N GLN A 75 -18.43 -16.81 -4.50
CA GLN A 75 -17.65 -17.36 -3.41
C GLN A 75 -16.62 -16.34 -2.90
N GLU A 76 -15.85 -15.72 -3.80
CA GLU A 76 -14.87 -14.68 -3.46
C GLU A 76 -15.53 -13.48 -2.78
N SER A 77 -16.75 -13.14 -3.21
CA SER A 77 -17.54 -12.11 -2.54
C SER A 77 -17.85 -12.48 -1.09
N GLN A 78 -18.12 -13.76 -0.78
CA GLN A 78 -18.30 -14.23 0.60
C GLN A 78 -16.99 -14.23 1.39
N GLU A 79 -15.90 -14.70 0.78
CA GLU A 79 -14.55 -14.70 1.37
C GLU A 79 -14.09 -13.28 1.73
N SER A 80 -14.50 -12.26 0.97
CA SER A 80 -14.22 -10.84 1.28
C SER A 80 -14.84 -10.32 2.59
N PHE A 81 -15.79 -11.05 3.18
CA PHE A 81 -16.36 -10.74 4.50
C PHE A 81 -15.62 -11.42 5.65
N ASP A 82 -14.78 -12.42 5.36
CA ASP A 82 -14.05 -13.18 6.36
C ASP A 82 -12.61 -12.69 6.43
N ASP A 83 -12.27 -11.99 7.51
CA ASP A 83 -10.92 -11.47 7.74
C ASP A 83 -9.85 -12.58 7.76
N THR A 84 -10.22 -13.85 7.99
CA THR A 84 -9.29 -14.98 7.96
C THR A 84 -8.99 -15.47 6.54
N LEU A 85 -9.93 -15.30 5.61
CA LEU A 85 -9.80 -15.73 4.21
C LEU A 85 -9.33 -14.60 3.30
N ARG A 86 -9.59 -13.34 3.69
CA ARG A 86 -9.23 -12.15 2.92
C ARG A 86 -7.76 -12.11 2.48
N PRO A 87 -6.75 -12.45 3.31
CA PRO A 87 -5.36 -12.43 2.86
C PRO A 87 -5.07 -13.41 1.71
N ALA A 88 -5.69 -14.59 1.71
CA ALA A 88 -5.53 -15.57 0.65
C ALA A 88 -6.24 -15.12 -0.63
N LEU A 89 -7.41 -14.48 -0.49
CA LEU A 89 -8.15 -13.90 -1.60
C LEU A 89 -7.38 -12.75 -2.26
N GLU A 90 -6.81 -11.83 -1.47
CA GLU A 90 -5.97 -10.74 -1.98
C GLU A 90 -4.78 -11.30 -2.75
N ALA A 91 -4.04 -12.26 -2.17
CA ALA A 91 -2.92 -12.90 -2.85
C ALA A 91 -3.31 -13.53 -4.19
N LYS A 92 -4.52 -14.12 -4.28
CA LYS A 92 -5.07 -14.65 -5.54
C LYS A 92 -5.34 -13.55 -6.56
N MET A 93 -5.95 -12.44 -6.15
CA MET A 93 -6.24 -11.30 -7.02
C MET A 93 -4.97 -10.68 -7.58
N ILE A 94 -3.97 -10.47 -6.72
CA ILE A 94 -2.65 -9.93 -7.09
C ILE A 94 -1.95 -10.87 -8.07
N MET A 95 -1.97 -12.18 -7.80
CA MET A 95 -1.41 -13.18 -8.71
C MET A 95 -2.10 -13.18 -10.08
N ALA A 96 -3.43 -13.09 -10.10
CA ALA A 96 -4.20 -13.00 -11.34
C ALA A 96 -3.81 -11.75 -12.16
N LEU A 97 -3.57 -10.62 -11.50
CA LEU A 97 -3.08 -9.42 -12.17
C LEU A 97 -1.66 -9.61 -12.72
N ASP A 98 -0.75 -10.16 -11.93
CA ASP A 98 0.66 -10.33 -12.31
C ASP A 98 0.86 -11.31 -13.47
N CYS A 99 -0.01 -12.30 -13.62
CA CYS A 99 0.06 -13.25 -14.73
C CYS A 99 -0.76 -12.85 -15.96
N SER A 100 -1.61 -11.82 -15.84
CA SER A 100 -2.47 -11.42 -16.95
C SER A 100 -1.61 -10.89 -18.10
N THR A 101 -1.84 -11.43 -19.30
CA THR A 101 -1.24 -10.94 -20.54
C THR A 101 -2.13 -9.94 -21.27
N ASP A 102 -3.37 -9.75 -20.81
CA ASP A 102 -4.34 -8.80 -21.35
C ASP A 102 -4.72 -7.81 -20.25
N ILE A 103 -4.05 -6.67 -20.28
CA ILE A 103 -4.32 -5.52 -19.43
C ILE A 103 -4.58 -4.34 -20.36
N HIS A 104 -5.77 -3.75 -20.26
CA HIS A 104 -6.19 -2.66 -21.14
C HIS A 104 -6.90 -1.57 -20.37
N GLU A 105 -6.71 -0.33 -20.80
CA GLU A 105 -7.31 0.83 -20.14
C GLU A 105 -8.81 0.86 -20.39
N VAL A 106 -9.59 0.91 -19.31
CA VAL A 106 -11.05 1.03 -19.33
C VAL A 106 -11.51 2.42 -18.92
N GLY A 107 -10.64 3.22 -18.28
CA GLY A 107 -10.93 4.59 -17.86
C GLY A 107 -11.81 4.70 -16.61
N HIS A 108 -11.83 5.88 -15.99
CA HIS A 108 -12.51 6.09 -14.70
C HIS A 108 -14.02 5.86 -14.72
N HIS A 109 -14.67 5.96 -15.87
CA HIS A 109 -16.11 5.69 -15.98
C HIS A 109 -16.47 4.24 -15.62
N SER A 110 -15.51 3.30 -15.69
CA SER A 110 -15.74 1.92 -15.26
C SER A 110 -15.95 1.80 -13.74
N ILE A 111 -15.50 2.79 -12.96
CA ILE A 111 -15.60 2.79 -11.49
C ILE A 111 -16.57 3.83 -10.92
N ASP A 112 -17.27 4.60 -11.76
CA ASP A 112 -18.17 5.68 -11.31
C ASP A 112 -19.32 5.19 -10.39
N HIS A 113 -19.71 3.93 -10.57
CA HIS A 113 -20.77 3.28 -9.79
C HIS A 113 -20.26 2.64 -8.49
N LEU A 114 -18.95 2.59 -8.27
CA LEU A 114 -18.34 2.00 -7.08
C LEU A 114 -18.34 2.97 -5.89
N SER A 115 -17.82 2.51 -4.75
CA SER A 115 -17.73 3.31 -3.53
C SER A 115 -16.91 4.59 -3.75
N GLU A 116 -17.24 5.64 -2.99
CA GLU A 116 -16.46 6.90 -3.00
C GLU A 116 -14.99 6.67 -2.64
N GLU A 117 -14.70 5.72 -1.76
CA GLU A 117 -13.33 5.34 -1.37
C GLU A 117 -12.52 4.88 -2.58
N ILE A 118 -13.08 4.00 -3.41
CA ILE A 118 -12.44 3.52 -4.65
C ILE A 118 -12.22 4.67 -5.63
N LYS A 119 -13.23 5.51 -5.85
CA LYS A 119 -13.12 6.65 -6.76
C LYS A 119 -12.02 7.62 -6.33
N MET A 120 -11.94 7.92 -5.04
CA MET A 120 -10.91 8.78 -4.47
C MET A 120 -9.51 8.16 -4.58
N ALA A 121 -9.37 6.87 -4.31
CA ALA A 121 -8.10 6.16 -4.39
C ALA A 121 -7.55 6.09 -5.83
N CYS A 122 -8.44 5.95 -6.82
CA CYS A 122 -8.07 5.84 -8.23
C CYS A 122 -8.02 7.18 -8.98
N ALA A 123 -8.40 8.30 -8.37
CA ALA A 123 -8.56 9.58 -9.05
C ALA A 123 -7.29 10.09 -9.75
N SER A 124 -6.12 9.69 -9.28
CA SER A 124 -4.80 10.15 -9.79
C SER A 124 -4.08 9.14 -10.68
N VAL A 125 -4.67 7.97 -10.92
CA VAL A 125 -4.06 6.87 -11.69
C VAL A 125 -5.04 6.35 -12.75
N PRO A 126 -4.55 5.82 -13.89
CA PRO A 126 -5.43 5.20 -14.89
C PRO A 126 -6.12 3.95 -14.35
N VAL A 127 -7.27 3.62 -14.93
CA VAL A 127 -8.05 2.43 -14.58
C VAL A 127 -7.98 1.40 -15.70
N TYR A 128 -7.65 0.17 -15.34
CA TYR A 128 -7.45 -0.95 -16.23
C TYR A 128 -8.40 -2.10 -15.93
N GLY A 129 -8.87 -2.76 -16.98
CA GLY A 129 -9.44 -4.10 -16.92
C GLY A 129 -8.38 -5.13 -17.28
N PHE A 130 -8.53 -6.37 -16.78
CA PHE A 130 -7.64 -7.46 -17.15
C PHE A 130 -8.31 -8.82 -17.16
N ASP A 131 -7.76 -9.75 -17.94
CA ASP A 131 -8.20 -11.14 -17.96
C ASP A 131 -7.73 -11.90 -16.70
N GLN A 132 -8.70 -12.45 -15.97
CA GLN A 132 -8.48 -13.18 -14.72
C GLN A 132 -8.24 -14.69 -14.94
N THR A 133 -8.39 -15.19 -16.18
CA THR A 133 -8.38 -16.64 -16.49
C THR A 133 -7.01 -17.20 -16.88
N GLY A 134 -6.04 -16.33 -17.17
CA GLY A 134 -4.72 -16.72 -17.69
C GLY A 134 -3.75 -17.33 -16.67
N CYS A 135 -4.06 -17.24 -15.37
CA CYS A 135 -3.22 -17.81 -14.32
C CYS A 135 -3.51 -19.31 -14.15
N PRO A 136 -2.52 -20.22 -14.26
CA PRO A 136 -2.68 -21.55 -13.69
C PRO A 136 -2.90 -21.34 -12.20
N SER A 137 -4.08 -21.71 -11.70
CA SER A 137 -4.38 -21.72 -10.28
C SER A 137 -3.38 -22.65 -9.62
N SER A 138 -2.27 -22.11 -9.10
CA SER A 138 -1.34 -22.90 -8.30
C SER A 138 -2.18 -23.47 -7.16
N SER A 139 -2.30 -24.80 -7.17
CA SER A 139 -2.97 -25.57 -6.14
C SER A 139 -2.59 -25.00 -4.78
N VAL A 140 -3.61 -24.74 -3.97
CA VAL A 140 -3.52 -24.65 -2.51
C VAL A 140 -2.26 -25.37 -2.04
N MET A 141 -1.22 -24.63 -1.62
CA MET A 141 -0.11 -25.30 -0.96
C MET A 141 -0.70 -25.94 0.29
N PRO A 142 -0.68 -27.27 0.44
CA PRO A 142 -1.18 -27.88 1.65
C PRO A 142 -0.31 -27.31 2.78
N MET A 143 -0.93 -26.67 3.76
CA MET A 143 -0.26 -26.46 5.04
C MET A 143 0.21 -27.83 5.48
N THR A 144 1.52 -28.05 5.49
CA THR A 144 2.11 -29.17 6.19
C THR A 144 1.78 -28.97 7.66
N SER A 145 0.66 -29.54 8.09
CA SER A 145 0.41 -29.86 9.48
C SER A 145 1.58 -30.70 9.93
N VAL A 146 2.44 -30.15 10.79
CA VAL A 146 3.42 -30.93 11.54
C VAL A 146 2.62 -31.76 12.55
N ALA A 147 2.03 -32.84 12.06
CA ALA A 147 1.60 -33.97 12.86
C ALA A 147 2.82 -34.89 13.00
N GLY A 148 3.71 -34.54 13.92
CA GLY A 148 4.76 -35.42 14.41
C GLY A 148 4.38 -35.94 15.78
N ASN A 149 3.59 -37.01 15.81
CA ASN A 149 3.50 -37.95 16.93
C ASN A 149 4.43 -39.15 16.60
N PRO A 150 4.93 -39.94 17.56
CA PRO A 150 4.23 -40.41 18.77
C PRO A 150 4.86 -40.03 20.12
#